data_AF-A0A7C4ALT8-F1
#
_entry.id   AF-A0A7C4ALT8-F1
#
_cell.length_a   1.000
_cell.length_b   1.000
_cell.length_c   1.000
_cell.angle_alpha   90.00
_cell.angle_beta   90.00
_cell.angle_gamma   90.00
#
_symmetry.space_group_name_H-M   'P 1'
#
loop_
_entity.id
_entity.type
_entity.pdbx_description
1 polymer ?
#
loop_
_entity_poly.entity_id
_entity_poly.type
_entity_poly.pdbx_seq_one_letter_code
_entity_poly.pdbx_strand_id
1 'polypeptide(L)'
;MLAPDTLSILDAGYAQYKLLSEIIDNGSSVVIRLRDNAVWHSVEQRALTPADIQAGVLQDTVVYVGDKHTRADCPHLLRIIQVLHTGEPTPHRTSRVSSKKTFRTTQATYTLLLATNRMDLSAETIATRYRYRCLNTLHPHGSAMR
;
A
#
# COMPACT_ATOMS: atom_id res chain seq x y z
N MET A 1 10.46 -18.56 -7.34
CA MET A 1 10.72 -18.87 -5.92
C MET A 1 11.05 -17.55 -5.24
N LEU A 2 10.28 -17.13 -4.22
CA LEU A 2 10.56 -15.91 -3.47
C LEU A 2 11.76 -16.18 -2.56
N ALA A 3 12.74 -15.27 -2.52
CA ALA A 3 13.88 -15.43 -1.63
C ALA A 3 13.44 -15.27 -0.17
N PRO A 4 13.84 -16.17 0.75
CA PRO A 4 13.55 -16.03 2.17
C PRO A 4 14.22 -14.76 2.75
N ASP A 5 13.69 -14.24 3.85
CA ASP A 5 14.21 -13.06 4.59
C ASP A 5 14.25 -11.74 3.80
N THR A 6 13.40 -11.60 2.77
CA THR A 6 13.32 -10.37 1.98
C THR A 6 12.09 -9.54 2.35
N LEU A 7 12.24 -8.20 2.34
CA LEU A 7 11.11 -7.27 2.43
C LEU A 7 10.66 -6.87 1.03
N SER A 8 9.51 -7.39 0.59
CA SER A 8 8.93 -7.10 -0.71
C SER A 8 7.94 -5.93 -0.62
N ILE A 9 8.17 -4.86 -1.38
CA ILE A 9 7.24 -3.72 -1.47
C ILE A 9 6.51 -3.78 -2.81
N LEU A 10 5.19 -3.98 -2.80
CA LEU A 10 4.37 -4.23 -4.01
C LEU A 10 3.24 -3.18 -4.14
N ASP A 11 2.98 -2.74 -5.38
CA ASP A 11 1.96 -1.73 -5.71
C ASP A 11 0.90 -2.47 -6.51
N ALA A 12 -0.36 -2.28 -6.14
CA ALA A 12 -1.48 -3.15 -6.51
C ALA A 12 -1.24 -4.61 -6.08
N GLY A 13 -1.50 -4.90 -4.80
CA GLY A 13 -1.88 -6.26 -4.42
C GLY A 13 -3.12 -6.62 -5.23
N TYR A 14 -2.96 -7.37 -6.33
CA TYR A 14 -4.04 -8.26 -6.74
C TYR A 14 -4.42 -9.00 -5.48
N ALA A 15 -5.70 -8.92 -5.09
CA ALA A 15 -6.27 -9.39 -3.83
C ALA A 15 -6.21 -10.93 -3.72
N GLN A 16 -5.04 -11.50 -3.95
CA GLN A 16 -4.70 -12.89 -3.77
C GLN A 16 -4.10 -12.96 -2.38
N TYR A 17 -4.97 -12.98 -1.37
CA TYR A 17 -4.58 -13.20 0.01
C TYR A 17 -3.76 -14.50 0.15
N LYS A 18 -3.99 -15.49 -0.73
CA LYS A 18 -3.15 -16.69 -0.86
C LYS A 18 -1.68 -16.37 -1.12
N LEU A 19 -1.38 -15.51 -2.08
CA LEU A 19 0.00 -15.09 -2.37
C LEU A 19 0.61 -14.37 -1.16
N LEU A 20 -0.18 -13.58 -0.44
CA LEU A 20 0.27 -12.91 0.76
C LEU A 20 0.61 -13.92 1.87
N SER A 21 -0.25 -14.92 2.08
CA SER A 21 0.01 -16.05 2.99
C SER A 21 1.28 -16.77 2.58
N GLU A 22 1.43 -17.16 1.31
CA GLU A 22 2.61 -17.86 0.80
C GLU A 22 3.91 -17.08 1.06
N ILE A 23 3.93 -15.75 0.87
CA ILE A 23 5.13 -14.96 1.16
C ILE A 23 5.46 -15.00 2.65
N ILE A 24 4.44 -14.86 3.51
CA ILE A 24 4.59 -14.85 4.97
C ILE A 24 5.02 -16.22 5.49
N ASP A 25 4.40 -17.29 4.98
CA ASP A 25 4.70 -18.69 5.31
C ASP A 25 6.13 -19.07 4.91
N ASN A 26 6.68 -18.45 3.86
CA ASN A 26 8.08 -18.58 3.47
C ASN A 26 9.06 -17.76 4.34
N GLY A 27 8.60 -17.14 5.43
CA GLY A 27 9.39 -16.31 6.33
C GLY A 27 9.71 -14.91 5.79
N SER A 28 9.19 -14.56 4.62
CA SER A 28 9.44 -13.26 4.01
C SER A 28 8.47 -12.19 4.52
N SER A 29 8.89 -10.95 4.34
CA SER A 29 8.15 -9.78 4.81
C SER A 29 7.60 -8.99 3.63
N VAL A 30 6.46 -8.34 3.84
CA VAL A 30 5.72 -7.65 2.78
C VAL A 30 5.23 -6.29 3.21
N VAL A 31 5.23 -5.35 2.27
CA VAL A 31 4.46 -4.10 2.33
C VAL A 31 3.70 -3.99 1.02
N ILE A 32 2.39 -4.13 1.07
CA ILE A 32 1.54 -4.09 -0.13
C ILE A 32 0.51 -2.97 -0.03
N ARG A 33 0.20 -2.33 -1.14
CA ARG A 33 -0.95 -1.43 -1.22
C ARG A 33 -2.23 -2.23 -1.44
N LEU A 34 -3.16 -2.08 -0.50
CA LEU A 34 -4.54 -2.54 -0.64
C LEU A 34 -5.40 -1.52 -1.40
N ARG A 35 -6.49 -2.02 -1.98
CA ARG A 35 -7.53 -1.17 -2.55
C ARG A 35 -8.33 -0.49 -1.44
N ASP A 36 -8.92 0.65 -1.75
CA ASP A 36 -9.83 1.41 -0.91
C ASP A 36 -11.01 0.59 -0.37
N ASN A 37 -11.47 -0.40 -1.14
CA ASN A 37 -12.56 -1.30 -0.77
C ASN A 37 -12.11 -2.59 -0.07
N ALA A 38 -10.86 -2.69 0.39
CA ALA A 38 -10.39 -3.87 1.10
C ALA A 38 -11.20 -4.09 2.39
N VAL A 39 -11.52 -5.35 2.67
CA VAL A 39 -12.24 -5.76 3.88
C VAL A 39 -11.23 -6.27 4.91
N TRP A 40 -11.37 -5.82 6.15
CA TRP A 40 -10.57 -6.31 7.27
C TRP A 40 -11.32 -6.19 8.59
N HIS A 41 -10.83 -6.91 9.59
CA HIS A 41 -11.32 -6.87 10.96
C HIS A 41 -10.20 -6.36 11.88
N SER A 42 -10.46 -5.30 12.64
CA SER A 42 -9.48 -4.73 13.58
C SER A 42 -9.35 -5.58 14.84
N VAL A 43 -8.11 -5.78 15.27
CA VAL A 43 -7.74 -6.49 16.50
C VAL A 43 -7.23 -5.48 17.54
N GLU A 44 -6.34 -4.59 17.12
CA GLU A 44 -5.71 -3.60 18.00
C GLU A 44 -5.42 -2.33 17.20
N GLN A 45 -5.77 -1.17 17.75
CA GLN A 45 -5.36 0.11 17.20
C GLN A 45 -4.10 0.58 17.94
N ARG A 46 -3.03 0.85 17.19
CA ARG A 46 -1.77 1.32 17.75
C ARG A 46 -1.77 2.85 17.83
N ALA A 47 -1.20 3.38 18.90
CA ALA A 47 -1.04 4.82 19.06
C ALA A 47 -0.04 5.36 18.03
N LEU A 48 -0.35 6.50 17.43
CA LEU A 48 0.54 7.17 16.49
C LEU A 48 1.54 8.05 17.26
N THR A 49 2.80 7.97 16.87
CA THR A 49 3.85 8.85 17.38
C THR A 49 3.85 10.18 16.61
N PRO A 50 4.49 11.24 17.14
CA PRO A 50 4.66 12.50 16.40
C PRO A 50 5.39 12.33 15.06
N ALA A 51 6.30 11.35 14.95
CA ALA A 51 7.00 11.05 13.71
C ALA A 51 6.06 10.39 12.67
N ASP A 52 5.18 9.48 13.11
CA ASP A 52 4.18 8.87 12.24
C ASP A 52 3.24 9.94 11.65
N ILE A 53 2.78 10.87 12.49
CA ILE A 53 1.90 11.98 12.06
C ILE A 53 2.61 12.88 11.04
N GLN A 54 3.88 13.22 11.28
CA GLN A 54 4.69 14.02 10.34
C GLN A 54 4.92 13.28 9.02
N ALA A 55 5.08 11.96 9.07
CA ALA A 55 5.09 11.11 7.89
C ALA A 55 3.70 10.92 7.27
N GLY A 56 2.66 11.64 7.69
CA GLY A 56 1.32 11.57 7.11
C GLY A 56 0.59 10.27 7.37
N VAL A 57 0.98 9.50 8.40
CA VAL A 57 0.22 8.34 8.87
C VAL A 57 -1.05 8.84 9.56
N LEU A 58 -2.19 8.34 9.11
CA LEU A 58 -3.51 8.67 9.64
C LEU A 58 -4.01 7.63 10.63
N GLN A 59 -3.63 6.38 10.43
CA GLN A 59 -4.06 5.27 11.26
C GLN A 59 -3.05 4.13 11.19
N ASP A 60 -2.88 3.45 12.30
CA ASP A 60 -2.10 2.24 12.44
C ASP A 60 -2.92 1.20 13.21
N THR A 61 -3.20 0.06 12.59
CA THR A 61 -4.10 -0.94 13.17
C THR A 61 -3.63 -2.34 12.83
N VAL A 62 -3.52 -3.20 13.84
CA VAL A 62 -3.38 -4.63 13.68
C VAL A 62 -4.74 -5.20 13.31
N VAL A 63 -4.77 -5.92 12.19
CA VAL A 63 -5.97 -6.40 11.54
C VAL A 63 -5.77 -7.82 11.02
N TYR A 64 -6.86 -8.26 10.44
CA TYR A 64 -7.09 -9.59 9.99
C TYR A 64 -7.84 -9.39 8.67
N VAL A 65 -7.15 -9.60 7.54
CA VAL A 65 -7.65 -9.20 6.21
C VAL A 65 -8.62 -10.20 5.62
N GLY A 66 -9.45 -9.74 4.68
CA GLY A 66 -10.47 -10.55 4.03
C GLY A 66 -11.79 -10.57 4.80
N ASP A 67 -12.83 -10.96 4.07
CA ASP A 67 -14.17 -11.22 4.58
C ASP A 67 -14.33 -12.69 5.02
N LYS A 68 -15.56 -13.10 5.31
CA LYS A 68 -15.88 -14.49 5.71
C LYS A 68 -15.46 -15.56 4.70
N HIS A 69 -15.33 -15.22 3.41
CA HIS A 69 -14.96 -16.17 2.35
C HIS A 69 -13.46 -16.17 2.06
N THR A 70 -12.82 -15.02 2.25
CA THR A 70 -11.44 -14.76 1.82
C THR A 70 -10.46 -14.69 2.99
N ARG A 71 -10.95 -14.66 4.24
CA ARG A 71 -10.11 -14.73 5.44
C ARG A 71 -9.26 -15.99 5.50
N ALA A 72 -9.81 -17.13 5.12
CA ALA A 72 -9.07 -18.39 5.14
C ALA A 72 -7.84 -18.38 4.21
N ASP A 73 -7.83 -17.50 3.19
CA ASP A 73 -6.72 -17.38 2.25
C ASP A 73 -5.51 -16.63 2.84
N CYS A 74 -5.68 -15.86 3.91
CA CYS A 74 -4.59 -15.24 4.67
C CYS A 74 -4.96 -15.19 6.16
N PRO A 75 -4.67 -16.27 6.91
CA PRO A 75 -4.99 -16.35 8.33
C PRO A 75 -4.05 -15.55 9.22
N HIS A 76 -3.01 -14.91 8.66
CA HIS A 76 -2.04 -14.14 9.43
C HIS A 76 -2.58 -12.80 9.92
N LEU A 77 -2.09 -12.38 11.09
CA LEU A 77 -2.23 -11.00 11.54
C LEU A 77 -1.37 -10.09 10.67
N LEU A 78 -2.00 -9.01 10.21
CA LEU A 78 -1.34 -7.96 9.44
C LEU A 78 -1.55 -6.63 10.13
N ARG A 79 -0.82 -5.63 9.68
CA ARG A 79 -0.95 -4.25 10.10
C ARG A 79 -1.39 -3.43 8.90
N ILE A 80 -2.49 -2.71 9.03
CA ILE A 80 -2.92 -1.69 8.07
C ILE A 80 -2.46 -0.34 8.57
N ILE A 81 -1.66 0.33 7.74
CA ILE A 81 -1.20 1.69 7.93
C ILE A 81 -1.88 2.54 6.86
N GLN A 82 -2.73 3.46 7.29
CA GLN A 82 -3.35 4.43 6.40
C GLN A 82 -2.42 5.63 6.29
N VAL A 83 -2.04 6.00 5.07
CA VAL A 83 -1.10 7.08 4.81
C VAL A 83 -1.75 8.10 3.88
N LEU A 84 -1.76 9.36 4.29
CA LEU A 84 -2.12 10.46 3.41
C LEU A 84 -1.03 10.64 2.36
N HIS A 85 -1.43 10.54 1.10
CA HIS A 85 -0.59 10.86 -0.04
C HIS A 85 -1.12 12.10 -0.73
N THR A 86 -0.27 13.12 -0.80
CA THR A 86 -0.51 14.33 -1.57
C THR A 86 0.41 14.27 -2.78
N GLY A 87 -0.15 13.95 -3.93
CA GLY A 87 0.56 14.00 -5.21
C GLY A 87 0.49 15.39 -5.84
N GLU A 88 1.31 15.61 -6.85
CA GLU A 88 1.07 16.66 -7.83
C GLU A 88 -0.13 16.26 -8.70
N PRO A 89 -1.03 17.19 -9.07
CA PRO A 89 -2.09 16.89 -10.03
C PRO A 89 -1.44 16.42 -11.33
N THR A 90 -1.62 15.13 -11.66
CA THR A 90 -1.03 14.57 -12.88
C THR A 90 -1.55 15.33 -14.10
N PRO A 91 -0.67 15.78 -15.03
CA PRO A 91 -1.12 16.41 -16.26
C PRO A 91 -2.05 15.45 -17.01
N HIS A 92 -3.17 15.98 -17.49
CA HIS A 92 -4.24 15.22 -18.12
C HIS A 92 -3.69 14.27 -19.19
N ARG A 93 -3.68 12.96 -18.91
CA ARG A 93 -3.52 11.96 -19.98
C ARG A 93 -4.81 11.93 -20.77
N THR A 94 -4.74 12.30 -22.05
CA THR A 94 -5.88 12.18 -22.97
C THR A 94 -6.40 10.75 -22.92
N SER A 95 -7.70 10.63 -22.69
CA SER A 95 -8.36 9.33 -22.60
C SER A 95 -8.25 8.62 -23.95
N ARG A 96 -7.82 7.36 -23.98
CA ARG A 96 -8.00 6.51 -25.17
C ARG A 96 -9.46 6.10 -25.40
N VAL A 97 -10.33 6.35 -24.41
CA VAL A 97 -11.75 5.96 -24.40
C VAL A 97 -12.64 7.18 -24.19
N SER A 98 -13.86 7.15 -24.74
CA SER A 98 -14.83 8.24 -24.64
C SER A 98 -15.03 8.73 -23.21
N SER A 99 -14.99 10.05 -23.03
CA SER A 99 -15.16 10.76 -21.75
C SER A 99 -16.48 10.43 -21.03
N LYS A 100 -17.50 10.00 -21.76
CA LYS A 100 -18.80 9.60 -21.20
C LYS A 100 -18.74 8.39 -20.26
N LYS A 101 -17.67 7.59 -20.28
CA LYS A 101 -17.52 6.36 -19.46
C LYS A 101 -16.50 6.44 -18.32
N THR A 102 -15.91 7.61 -18.06
CA THR A 102 -14.84 7.72 -17.05
C THR A 102 -15.16 8.81 -16.03
N PHE A 103 -15.53 8.42 -14.82
CA PHE A 103 -15.47 9.32 -13.67
C PHE A 103 -14.00 9.62 -13.38
N ARG A 104 -13.58 10.89 -13.52
CA ARG A 104 -12.20 11.33 -13.31
C ARG A 104 -12.16 12.25 -12.12
N THR A 105 -11.52 11.84 -11.03
CA THR A 105 -11.23 12.71 -9.90
C THR A 105 -9.94 13.48 -10.18
N THR A 106 -9.99 14.80 -10.01
CA THR A 106 -8.83 15.71 -10.10
C THR A 106 -8.11 15.86 -8.75
N GLN A 107 -8.60 15.18 -7.71
CA GLN A 107 -8.01 15.25 -6.38
C GLN A 107 -6.66 14.54 -6.36
N ALA A 108 -5.61 15.33 -6.22
CA ALA A 108 -4.24 14.86 -6.09
C ALA A 108 -3.94 14.28 -4.69
N THR A 109 -4.86 14.47 -3.75
CA THR A 109 -4.78 13.94 -2.38
C THR A 109 -5.66 12.70 -2.24
N TYR A 110 -5.07 11.59 -1.80
CA TYR A 110 -5.79 10.36 -1.52
C TYR A 110 -5.13 9.55 -0.40
N THR A 111 -5.90 8.65 0.22
CA THR A 111 -5.40 7.76 1.26
C THR A 111 -4.86 6.47 0.65
N LEU A 112 -3.63 6.11 1.03
CA LEU A 112 -3.02 4.82 0.76
C LEU A 112 -3.30 3.87 1.92
N LEU A 113 -3.78 2.66 1.60
CA LEU A 113 -3.89 1.57 2.57
C LEU A 113 -2.70 0.64 2.38
N LEU A 114 -1.76 0.64 3.32
CA LEU A 114 -0.58 -0.23 3.29
C LEU A 114 -0.78 -1.39 4.26
N ALA A 115 -0.72 -2.62 3.77
CA ALA A 115 -0.75 -3.83 4.60
C ALA A 115 0.65 -4.43 4.73
N THR A 116 1.03 -4.84 5.94
CA THR A 116 2.33 -5.46 6.23
C THR A 116 2.27 -6.49 7.34
N ASN A 117 3.16 -7.48 7.31
CA ASN A 117 3.41 -8.40 8.44
C ASN A 117 4.55 -7.91 9.36
N ARG A 118 5.20 -6.77 9.08
CA ARG A 118 6.23 -6.19 9.96
C ARG A 118 5.60 -5.42 11.11
N MET A 119 5.56 -6.08 12.26
CA MET A 119 5.02 -5.53 13.51
C MET A 119 6.04 -4.71 14.31
N ASP A 120 7.32 -4.84 13.99
CA ASP A 120 8.48 -4.31 14.70
C ASP A 120 8.95 -2.93 14.18
N LEU A 121 8.61 -2.58 12.93
CA LEU A 121 9.00 -1.30 12.32
C LEU A 121 8.02 -0.18 12.71
N SER A 122 8.47 1.07 12.77
CA SER A 122 7.56 2.22 12.95
C SER A 122 6.64 2.41 11.73
N ALA A 123 5.46 3.01 11.93
CA ALA A 123 4.53 3.26 10.81
C ALA A 123 5.15 4.26 9.82
N GLU A 124 5.85 5.27 10.36
CA GLU A 124 6.70 6.21 9.65
C GLU A 124 7.70 5.50 8.72
N THR A 125 8.47 4.54 9.21
CA THR A 125 9.48 3.82 8.40
C THR A 125 8.83 3.12 7.21
N ILE A 126 7.67 2.47 7.43
CA ILE A 126 6.94 1.76 6.39
C ILE A 126 6.37 2.74 5.36
N ALA A 127 5.75 3.83 5.82
CA ALA A 127 5.20 4.88 4.97
C ALA A 127 6.29 5.53 4.10
N THR A 128 7.43 5.86 4.70
CA THR A 128 8.58 6.47 4.04
C THR A 128 9.19 5.52 3.01
N ARG A 129 9.43 4.25 3.36
CA ARG A 129 9.94 3.23 2.41
C ARG A 129 9.00 3.05 1.22
N TYR A 130 7.70 3.04 1.45
CA TYR A 130 6.72 2.94 0.37
C TYR A 130 6.75 4.15 -0.56
N ARG A 131 6.82 5.37 -0.01
CA ARG A 131 6.91 6.61 -0.81
C ARG A 131 8.15 6.65 -1.69
N TYR A 132 9.32 6.25 -1.18
CA TYR A 132 10.56 6.21 -1.97
C TYR A 132 10.44 5.30 -3.19
N ARG A 133 9.76 4.15 -3.04
CA ARG A 133 9.49 3.26 -4.18
C ARG A 133 8.62 3.95 -5.23
N CYS A 134 7.55 4.62 -4.83
CA CYS A 134 6.66 5.32 -5.77
C CYS A 134 7.39 6.45 -6.52
N LEU A 135 8.29 7.18 -5.86
CA LEU A 135 9.07 8.26 -6.48
C LEU A 135 9.97 7.76 -7.62
N ASN A 136 10.57 6.58 -7.48
CA ASN A 136 11.47 6.02 -8.50
C ASN A 136 10.77 5.64 -9.81
N THR A 137 9.43 5.61 -9.84
CA THR A 137 8.63 5.34 -11.04
C THR A 137 8.33 6.59 -11.88
N LEU A 138 8.70 7.79 -11.41
CA LEU A 138 8.31 9.08 -12.02
C LEU A 138 9.43 9.80 -12.81
N HIS A 139 10.59 9.18 -13.04
CA HIS A 139 11.60 9.73 -13.94
C HIS A 139 11.50 9.08 -15.34
N PRO A 140 10.81 9.69 -16.32
CA PRO A 140 11.17 9.43 -17.71
C PRO A 140 12.54 10.08 -17.93
N HIS A 141 13.51 9.27 -18.38
CA HIS A 141 14.74 9.78 -18.98
C HIS A 141 14.39 10.72 -20.15
N GLY A 142 14.30 12.02 -19.87
CA GLY A 142 14.42 13.07 -20.86
C GLY A 142 15.90 13.30 -21.15
N SER A 143 16.50 12.42 -21.94
CA SER A 143 17.76 12.70 -22.62
C SER A 143 17.63 12.31 -24.08
N ALA A 144 17.14 13.28 -24.86
CA ALA A 144 17.51 13.46 -26.24
C ALA A 144 17.43 14.97 -26.51
N MET A 145 18.52 15.66 -26.18
CA MET A 145 18.77 17.02 -26.63
C MET A 145 20.00 16.97 -27.52
N ARG A 146 19.84 17.57 -28.70
CA ARG A 146 20.82 17.89 -29.76
C ARG A 146 21.07 16.82 -30.82
#